data_AF-A0A1I6U4E7-F1
#
_entry.id   AF-A0A1I6U4E7-F1
#
_cell.length_a   1.000
_cell.length_b   1.000
_cell.length_c   1.000
_cell.angle_alpha   90.00
_cell.angle_beta   90.00
_cell.angle_gamma   90.00
#
_symmetry.space_group_name_H-M   'P 1'
#
loop_
_entity.id
_entity.type
_entity.pdbx_description
1 polymer ?
#
loop_
_entity_poly.entity_id
_entity_poly.type
_entity_poly.pdbx_seq_one_letter_code
_entity_poly.pdbx_strand_id
1 'polypeptide(L)'
;MLVNQAILVLSRVGPGEGRPLVDRVKGSVLHNLKELRPGTAGRSEVRVLFMFDPWRCAILLVAGDKAGDWDAWYRRAIPEAERRYAEYLTDRKREKGQ
;
A
#
# COMPACT_ATOMS: atom_id res chain seq x y z
N MET A 1 9.58 14.16 1.07
CA MET A 1 10.36 12.91 1.22
C MET A 1 10.13 12.09 -0.05
N LEU A 2 11.19 11.54 -0.66
CA LEU A 2 11.03 10.76 -1.90
C LEU A 2 10.36 9.40 -1.63
N VAL A 3 9.68 8.84 -2.64
CA VAL A 3 9.03 7.52 -2.54
C VAL A 3 10.02 6.42 -2.13
N ASN A 4 11.23 6.44 -2.68
CA ASN A 4 12.27 5.48 -2.33
C ASN A 4 12.64 5.54 -0.82
N GLN A 5 12.75 6.75 -0.25
CA GLN A 5 13.04 6.92 1.17
C GLN A 5 11.89 6.39 2.04
N ALA A 6 10.64 6.59 1.61
CA ALA A 6 9.47 6.05 2.29
C ALA A 6 9.49 4.52 2.34
N ILE A 7 9.82 3.88 1.21
CA ILE A 7 9.94 2.42 1.11
C ILE A 7 11.07 1.91 1.99
N LEU A 8 12.22 2.60 2.02
CA LEU A 8 13.35 2.25 2.87
C LEU A 8 13.03 2.36 4.36
N VAL A 9 12.26 3.35 4.78
CA VAL A 9 11.81 3.46 6.17
C VAL A 9 10.83 2.32 6.48
N LEU A 10 9.85 2.09 5.60
CA LEU A 10 8.87 1.01 5.76
C LEU A 10 9.53 -0.37 5.84
N SER A 11 10.58 -0.64 5.06
CA SER A 11 11.29 -1.93 5.08
C SER A 11 12.11 -2.13 6.34
N ARG A 12 12.60 -1.06 6.97
CA ARG A 12 13.37 -1.11 8.23
C ARG A 12 12.48 -1.25 9.45
N VAL A 13 11.37 -0.52 9.50
CA VAL A 13 10.47 -0.48 10.66
C VAL A 13 9.40 -1.58 10.58
N GLY A 14 8.94 -1.91 9.38
CA GLY A 14 7.94 -2.94 9.15
C GLY A 14 6.56 -2.56 9.70
N PRO A 15 5.79 -3.53 10.25
CA PRO A 15 4.41 -3.32 10.68
C PRO A 15 4.18 -2.25 11.76
N GLY A 16 5.23 -1.85 12.47
CA GLY A 16 5.17 -0.79 13.49
C GLY A 16 5.14 0.63 12.92
N GLU A 17 5.36 0.80 11.61
CA GLU A 17 5.35 2.14 10.98
C GLU A 17 3.93 2.72 10.99
N GLY A 18 3.81 3.96 11.46
CA GLY A 18 2.54 4.63 11.72
C GLY A 18 2.48 6.03 11.11
N ARG A 19 1.59 6.88 11.63
CA ARG A 19 1.51 8.27 11.19
C ARG A 19 2.81 9.03 11.55
N PRO A 20 3.29 9.96 10.70
CA PRO A 20 2.65 10.50 9.49
C PRO A 20 2.97 9.76 8.19
N LEU A 21 3.76 8.68 8.22
CA LEU A 21 4.19 7.98 7.00
C LEU A 21 3.18 6.92 6.51
N VAL A 22 2.49 6.25 7.41
CA VAL A 22 1.53 5.17 7.10
C VAL A 22 0.15 5.46 7.70
N ASP A 23 -0.94 5.13 6.99
CA ASP A 23 -2.30 4.97 7.56
C ASP A 23 -2.91 3.64 7.21
N ARG A 24 -4.02 3.35 7.89
CA ARG A 24 -5.02 2.40 7.42
C ARG A 24 -5.96 3.04 6.40
N VAL A 25 -6.21 2.33 5.30
CA VAL A 25 -7.24 2.69 4.32
C VAL A 25 -8.61 2.26 4.85
N LYS A 26 -9.60 3.15 4.69
CA LYS A 26 -11.01 2.84 5.02
C LYS A 26 -11.77 2.41 3.76
N GLY A 27 -12.84 1.65 3.93
CA GLY A 27 -13.72 1.24 2.83
C GLY A 27 -13.22 0.07 1.97
N SER A 28 -12.10 -0.55 2.35
CA SER A 28 -11.65 -1.80 1.76
C SER A 28 -12.20 -3.02 2.50
N VAL A 29 -12.45 -4.12 1.78
CA VAL A 29 -12.75 -5.42 2.38
C VAL A 29 -11.52 -6.04 3.05
N LEU A 30 -10.31 -5.58 2.69
CA LEU A 30 -9.06 -5.97 3.33
C LEU A 30 -8.87 -5.16 4.61
N HIS A 31 -9.15 -5.79 5.76
CA HIS A 31 -9.08 -5.13 7.06
C HIS A 31 -7.75 -4.42 7.37
N ASN A 32 -6.63 -4.91 6.82
CA ASN A 32 -5.29 -4.38 7.08
C ASN A 32 -4.68 -3.63 5.89
N LEU A 33 -5.49 -3.19 4.92
CA LEU A 33 -4.99 -2.37 3.81
C LEU A 33 -4.44 -1.05 4.35
N LYS A 34 -3.19 -0.77 3.97
CA LYS A 34 -2.46 0.42 4.41
C LYS A 34 -2.09 1.29 3.22
N GLU A 35 -1.86 2.56 3.51
CA GLU A 35 -1.29 3.50 2.56
C GLU A 35 0.04 4.04 3.06
N LEU A 36 1.03 4.10 2.17
CA LEU A 36 2.28 4.81 2.36
C LEU A 36 2.13 6.23 1.81
N ARG A 37 2.51 7.21 2.62
CA ARG A 37 2.40 8.65 2.35
C ARG A 37 3.79 9.30 2.29
N PRO A 38 4.56 9.11 1.21
CA PRO A 38 5.75 9.90 0.99
C PRO A 38 5.37 11.39 0.96
N GLY A 39 6.04 12.20 1.79
CA GLY A 39 5.70 13.61 1.97
C GLY A 39 5.74 14.39 0.65
N THR A 40 4.66 15.13 0.39
CA THR A 40 4.33 15.89 -0.81
C THR A 40 5.33 17.02 -1.09
N ALA A 41 5.77 17.18 -2.34
CA ALA A 41 6.47 18.37 -2.82
C ALA A 41 5.62 19.05 -3.89
N GLY A 42 4.66 19.88 -3.45
CA GLY A 42 3.92 20.87 -4.25
C GLY A 42 2.94 20.33 -5.30
N ARG A 43 3.40 19.54 -6.28
CA ARG A 43 2.65 19.21 -7.51
C ARG A 43 2.14 17.77 -7.60
N SER A 44 2.70 16.85 -6.81
CA SER A 44 2.32 15.44 -6.83
C SER A 44 2.10 14.90 -5.43
N GLU A 45 1.03 14.12 -5.27
CA GLU A 45 0.64 13.49 -4.03
C GLU A 45 0.61 11.98 -4.20
N VAL A 46 1.81 11.41 -4.28
CA VAL A 46 1.99 9.98 -4.46
C VAL A 46 1.49 9.23 -3.22
N ARG A 47 0.68 8.20 -3.46
CA ARG A 47 0.24 7.23 -2.47
C ARG A 47 0.51 5.83 -2.97
N VAL A 48 0.89 4.95 -2.06
CA VAL A 48 1.08 3.53 -2.36
C VAL A 48 0.21 2.72 -1.41
N LEU A 49 -0.76 1.98 -1.96
CA LEU A 49 -1.54 1.00 -1.21
C LEU A 49 -0.74 -0.28 -1.07
N PHE A 50 -0.68 -0.83 0.13
CA PHE A 50 0.10 -2.01 0.44
C PHE A 50 -0.50 -2.84 1.57
N MET A 51 -0.06 -4.10 1.66
CA MET A 51 -0.38 -5.04 2.73
C MET A 51 0.90 -5.62 3.32
N PHE A 52 0.90 -5.98 4.60
CA PHE A 52 1.92 -6.87 5.14
C PHE A 52 1.47 -8.31 4.99
N ASP A 53 2.34 -9.16 4.47
CA ASP A 53 2.14 -10.61 4.51
C ASP A 53 2.48 -11.19 5.90
N PRO A 54 2.20 -12.48 6.17
CA PRO A 54 2.53 -13.12 7.43
C PRO A 54 4.03 -13.12 7.81
N TRP A 55 4.93 -12.87 6.85
CA TRP A 55 6.38 -12.80 7.05
C TRP A 55 6.90 -11.37 7.20
N ARG A 56 5.98 -10.40 7.39
CA ARG A 56 6.31 -8.97 7.55
C ARG A 56 6.93 -8.34 6.30
N CYS A 57 6.72 -8.94 5.12
CA CYS A 57 7.06 -8.33 3.86
C CYS A 57 5.93 -7.39 3.43
N ALA A 58 6.29 -6.15 3.07
CA ALA A 58 5.34 -5.20 2.50
C ALA A 58 5.10 -5.53 1.02
N ILE A 59 3.88 -5.93 0.69
CA ILE A 59 3.42 -6.18 -0.68
C ILE A 59 2.82 -4.88 -1.21
N LEU A 60 3.54 -4.21 -2.11
CA LEU A 60 3.08 -2.98 -2.75
C LEU A 60 2.07 -3.34 -3.84
N LEU A 61 0.83 -2.87 -3.70
CA LEU A 61 -0.29 -3.30 -4.55
C LEU A 61 -0.57 -2.29 -5.64
N VAL A 62 -0.71 -1.01 -5.30
CA VAL A 62 -1.07 0.07 -6.23
C VAL A 62 -0.34 1.35 -5.84
N ALA A 63 0.28 2.01 -6.80
CA ALA A 63 0.83 3.35 -6.63
C ALA A 63 0.13 4.33 -7.58
N GLY A 64 -0.09 5.56 -7.15
CA GLY A 64 -0.65 6.60 -8.00
C GLY A 64 -0.48 7.99 -7.44
N ASP A 65 -0.58 8.98 -8.32
CA ASP A 65 -0.63 10.39 -7.95
C ASP A 65 -2.08 10.80 -7.68
N LYS A 66 -2.31 11.34 -6.49
CA LYS A 66 -3.62 11.75 -5.98
C LYS A 66 -3.86 13.26 -6.11
N ALA A 67 -2.92 14.02 -6.68
CA ALA A 67 -3.06 15.46 -6.84
C ALA A 67 -4.34 15.81 -7.64
N GLY A 68 -5.29 16.48 -6.99
CA GLY A 68 -6.52 17.01 -7.61
C GLY A 68 -7.71 16.05 -7.76
N ASP A 69 -7.58 14.75 -7.45
CA ASP A 69 -8.68 13.76 -7.61
C ASP A 69 -8.71 12.73 -6.46
N TRP A 70 -8.98 13.22 -5.25
CA TRP A 70 -8.79 12.46 -4.03
C TRP A 70 -9.73 11.25 -3.90
N ASP A 71 -11.02 11.48 -4.13
CA ASP A 71 -12.03 10.46 -3.89
C ASP A 71 -12.12 9.46 -5.03
N ALA A 72 -11.99 9.91 -6.29
CA ALA A 72 -12.08 8.97 -7.40
C ALA A 72 -10.83 8.10 -7.50
N TRP A 73 -9.67 8.58 -7.05
CA TRP A 73 -8.49 7.72 -6.95
C TRP A 73 -8.73 6.53 -6.01
N TYR A 74 -9.21 6.74 -4.78
CA TYR A 74 -9.49 5.62 -3.87
C TYR A 74 -10.57 4.67 -4.40
N ARG A 75 -11.63 5.20 -5.02
CA ARG A 75 -12.69 4.37 -5.63
C ARG A 75 -12.15 3.41 -6.70
N ARG A 76 -11.05 3.77 -7.38
CA ARG A 76 -10.38 2.92 -8.37
C ARG A 76 -9.26 2.06 -7.75
N ALA A 77 -8.44 2.66 -6.90
CA ALA A 77 -7.23 2.05 -6.35
C ALA A 77 -7.53 0.95 -5.33
N ILE A 78 -8.61 1.09 -4.53
CA ILE A 78 -8.98 0.09 -3.52
C ILE A 78 -9.39 -1.24 -4.17
N PRO A 79 -10.37 -1.29 -5.10
CA PRO A 79 -10.72 -2.55 -5.76
C PRO A 79 -9.56 -3.21 -6.52
N GLU A 80 -8.69 -2.39 -7.12
CA GLU A 80 -7.50 -2.88 -7.81
C GLU A 80 -6.49 -3.52 -6.83
N ALA A 81 -6.26 -2.89 -5.68
CA ALA A 81 -5.41 -3.44 -4.63
C ALA A 81 -5.98 -4.75 -4.06
N GLU A 82 -7.29 -4.82 -3.88
CA GLU A 82 -8.00 -6.02 -3.41
C GLU A 82 -7.82 -7.19 -4.37
N ARG A 83 -8.01 -6.95 -5.68
CA ARG A 83 -7.82 -7.97 -6.72
C ARG A 83 -6.37 -8.48 -6.74
N ARG A 84 -5.39 -7.57 -6.78
CA ARG A 84 -3.95 -7.93 -6.79
C ARG A 84 -3.54 -8.72 -5.54
N TYR A 85 -4.12 -8.39 -4.38
CA TYR A 85 -3.81 -9.13 -3.17
C TYR A 85 -4.42 -10.54 -3.19
N ALA A 86 -5.62 -10.72 -3.74
CA ALA A 86 -6.22 -12.03 -3.93
C ALA A 86 -5.40 -12.92 -4.89
N GLU A 87 -4.89 -12.32 -5.98
CA GLU A 87 -3.97 -12.96 -6.92
C GLU A 87 -2.68 -13.41 -6.18
N TYR A 88 -2.03 -12.50 -5.45
CA TYR A 88 -0.84 -12.80 -4.64
C TYR A 88 -1.07 -13.97 -3.66
N LEU A 89 -2.21 -14.00 -2.96
CA LEU A 89 -2.52 -15.10 -2.03
C LEU A 89 -2.69 -16.44 -2.74
N THR A 90 -3.23 -16.43 -3.96
CA THR A 90 -3.40 -17.64 -4.78
C THR A 90 -2.05 -18.21 -5.19
N ASP A 91 -1.16 -17.36 -5.69
CA ASP A 91 0.18 -17.77 -6.11
C ASP A 91 1.02 -18.22 -4.90
N ARG A 92 0.94 -17.50 -3.78
CA ARG A 92 1.67 -17.86 -2.56
C ARG A 92 1.24 -19.20 -1.97
N LYS A 93 -0.02 -19.61 -2.14
CA LYS A 93 -0.50 -20.93 -1.73
C LYS A 93 0.05 -22.04 -2.63
N ARG A 94 0.20 -21.78 -3.94
CA ARG A 94 0.80 -22.73 -4.89
C ARG A 94 2.26 -22.98 -4.56
N GLU A 95 3.03 -21.93 -4.31
CA GLU A 95 4.44 -22.02 -3.92
C GLU A 95 4.67 -22.79 -2.61
N LYS A 96 3.73 -22.72 -1.67
CA LYS A 96 3.80 -23.44 -0.37
C LYS A 96 3.40 -24.91 -0.44
N GLY A 97 2.67 -25.31 -1.49
CA GLY A 97 2.24 -26.69 -1.70
C GLY A 97 3.22 -27.53 -2.51
N GLN A 98 4.33 -26.93 -2.95
CA GLN A 98 5.51 -27.58 -3.52
C GLN A 98 6.60 -27.71 -2.44
#